data_AF-A0A7C9B0C7-F1
#
_entry.id   AF-A0A7C9B0C7-F1
#
_cell.length_a   1.000
_cell.length_b   1.000
_cell.length_c   1.000
_cell.angle_alpha   90.00
_cell.angle_beta   90.00
_cell.angle_gamma   90.00
#
_symmetry.space_group_name_H-M   'P 1'
#
loop_
_entity.id
_entity.type
_entity.pdbx_description
1 polymer ?
#
loop_
_entity_poly.entity_id
_entity_poly.type
_entity_poly.pdbx_seq_one_letter_code
_entity_poly.pdbx_strand_id
1 'polypeptide(L)'
;MASTPGILTHWPWEPLGNFKYVIVAPWTLHSIYSFFIKGDERALFYFSTFPLMLWRMLHSQIWISFSRYRTAKGNNLIVDRSLEFEQVDRERTWDDQILFHGILSYMLTWTIEGLQSMPFWRADGMVLVFLLHVGPVEFLYYWFHRALHHHFLYSRYHSHHHSSIVTEPITSVIHPFAEHIAYFLLFSIALLTVTFAGMNSLATTTAYLTYIDFMNNMGHCNFEVVPKWAFTIFPPLKYLMYTPS
;
A
#
# COMPACT_ATOMS: atom_id res chain seq x y z
N MET A 1 -17.92 -3.87 7.33
CA MET A 1 -18.34 -3.02 6.19
C MET A 1 -18.68 -1.62 6.67
N ALA A 2 -18.68 -0.65 5.76
CA ALA A 2 -19.08 0.72 6.07
C ALA A 2 -20.54 0.78 6.53
N SER A 3 -20.89 1.74 7.38
CA SER A 3 -22.20 1.84 8.02
C SER A 3 -23.36 2.07 7.03
N THR A 4 -23.09 2.79 5.94
CA THR A 4 -24.04 3.02 4.83
C THR A 4 -23.28 2.86 3.52
N PRO A 5 -23.08 1.64 2.98
CA PRO A 5 -22.20 1.39 1.84
C PRO A 5 -22.44 2.32 0.63
N GLY A 6 -21.35 2.90 0.10
CA GLY A 6 -21.38 3.70 -1.12
C GLY A 6 -21.28 2.88 -2.41
N ILE A 7 -21.28 3.57 -3.56
CA ILE A 7 -20.97 2.97 -4.86
C ILE A 7 -19.55 2.42 -4.84
N LEU A 8 -19.33 1.24 -5.43
CA LEU A 8 -18.04 0.54 -5.44
C LEU A 8 -17.50 0.27 -4.03
N THR A 9 -18.38 -0.14 -3.10
CA THR A 9 -17.93 -0.57 -1.77
C THR A 9 -17.15 -1.89 -1.83
N HIS A 10 -17.70 -2.85 -2.59
CA HIS A 10 -17.20 -4.22 -2.70
C HIS A 10 -16.12 -4.35 -3.77
N TRP A 11 -15.19 -5.29 -3.56
CA TRP A 11 -14.17 -5.62 -4.55
C TRP A 11 -14.81 -6.40 -5.71
N PRO A 12 -14.40 -6.15 -6.98
CA PRO A 12 -14.97 -6.86 -8.13
C PRO A 12 -14.82 -8.39 -8.07
N TRP A 13 -13.80 -8.88 -7.37
CA TRP A 13 -13.50 -10.32 -7.21
C TRP A 13 -13.90 -10.87 -5.84
N GLU A 14 -14.63 -10.12 -5.02
CA GLU A 14 -15.12 -10.60 -3.72
C GLU A 14 -15.85 -11.95 -3.80
N PRO A 15 -16.70 -12.25 -4.83
CA PRO A 15 -17.33 -13.56 -4.96
C PRO A 15 -16.37 -14.75 -5.11
N LEU A 16 -15.11 -14.52 -5.49
CA LEU A 16 -14.10 -15.57 -5.62
C LEU A 16 -13.54 -16.00 -4.26
N GLY A 17 -13.69 -15.20 -3.22
CA GLY A 17 -13.14 -15.46 -1.89
C GLY A 17 -11.64 -15.82 -1.96
N ASN A 18 -11.27 -16.99 -1.42
CA ASN A 18 -9.87 -17.45 -1.41
C ASN A 18 -9.33 -17.81 -2.82
N PHE A 19 -10.17 -17.92 -3.85
CA PHE A 19 -9.73 -18.19 -5.23
C PHE A 19 -9.33 -16.94 -5.99
N LYS A 20 -9.44 -15.74 -5.40
CA LYS A 20 -9.16 -14.45 -6.03
C LYS A 20 -7.80 -14.36 -6.75
N TYR A 21 -6.78 -15.09 -6.32
CA TYR A 21 -5.46 -15.10 -6.96
C TYR A 21 -5.48 -15.56 -8.43
N VAL A 22 -6.53 -16.26 -8.87
CA VAL A 22 -6.72 -16.64 -10.28
C VAL A 22 -6.75 -15.41 -11.20
N ILE A 23 -7.19 -14.25 -10.69
CA ILE A 23 -7.30 -13.03 -11.50
C ILE A 23 -5.93 -12.57 -12.01
N VAL A 24 -4.85 -12.74 -11.24
CA VAL A 24 -3.49 -12.29 -11.63
C VAL A 24 -2.69 -13.36 -12.39
N ALA A 25 -3.19 -14.60 -12.43
CA ALA A 25 -2.47 -15.74 -12.98
C ALA A 25 -2.13 -15.58 -14.49
N PRO A 26 -3.05 -15.14 -15.38
CA PRO A 26 -2.74 -14.99 -16.80
C PRO A 26 -1.59 -14.01 -17.07
N TRP A 27 -1.60 -12.84 -16.41
CA TRP A 27 -0.54 -11.86 -16.56
C TRP A 27 0.79 -12.34 -15.97
N THR A 28 0.75 -13.02 -14.82
CA THR A 28 1.95 -13.61 -14.20
C THR A 28 2.61 -14.62 -15.14
N LEU A 29 1.84 -15.58 -15.67
CA LEU A 29 2.35 -16.58 -16.62
C LEU A 29 2.92 -15.93 -17.88
N HIS A 30 2.20 -14.94 -18.44
CA HIS A 30 2.66 -14.24 -19.62
C HIS A 30 3.94 -13.42 -19.37
N SER A 31 4.09 -12.82 -18.19
CA SER A 31 5.30 -12.07 -17.81
C SER A 31 6.53 -12.96 -17.69
N ILE A 32 6.39 -14.13 -17.07
CA ILE A 32 7.44 -15.13 -16.94
C ILE A 32 7.85 -15.65 -18.33
N TYR A 33 6.86 -15.99 -19.16
CA TYR A 33 7.09 -16.45 -20.52
C TYR A 33 7.81 -15.39 -21.37
N SER A 34 7.36 -14.14 -21.31
CA SER A 34 7.96 -13.04 -22.08
C SER A 34 9.40 -12.76 -21.67
N PHE A 35 9.72 -12.83 -20.38
CA PHE A 35 11.06 -12.55 -19.89
C PHE A 35 12.03 -13.72 -20.14
N PHE A 36 11.66 -14.94 -19.76
CA PHE A 36 12.58 -16.09 -19.81
C PHE A 36 12.59 -16.83 -21.16
N ILE A 37 11.45 -16.91 -21.85
CA ILE A 37 11.33 -17.71 -23.07
C ILE A 37 11.50 -16.84 -24.31
N LYS A 38 10.87 -15.66 -24.36
CA LYS A 38 11.07 -14.71 -25.47
C LYS A 38 12.36 -13.89 -25.34
N GLY A 39 12.94 -13.79 -24.13
CA GLY A 39 14.14 -12.98 -23.90
C GLY A 39 13.91 -11.49 -24.11
N ASP A 40 12.68 -11.00 -23.92
CA ASP A 40 12.38 -9.57 -24.06
C ASP A 40 12.86 -8.81 -22.82
N GLU A 41 14.04 -8.21 -22.88
CA GLU A 41 14.60 -7.43 -21.76
C GLU A 41 13.71 -6.24 -21.37
N ARG A 42 12.87 -5.75 -22.30
CA ARG A 42 11.84 -4.73 -22.01
C ARG A 42 10.71 -5.26 -21.12
N ALA A 43 10.62 -6.56 -20.93
CA ALA A 43 9.69 -7.15 -19.98
C ALA A 43 10.19 -7.08 -18.53
N LEU A 44 11.31 -6.41 -18.20
CA LEU A 44 11.86 -6.41 -16.84
C LEU A 44 10.86 -5.97 -15.76
N PHE A 45 10.21 -4.80 -15.93
CA PHE A 45 9.21 -4.33 -14.96
C PHE A 45 7.94 -5.19 -14.99
N TYR A 46 7.53 -5.62 -16.18
CA TYR A 46 6.39 -6.51 -16.38
C TYR A 46 6.58 -7.82 -15.61
N PHE A 47 7.75 -8.45 -15.72
CA PHE A 47 8.16 -9.64 -14.97
C PHE A 47 8.26 -9.36 -13.47
N SER A 48 8.90 -8.24 -13.09
CA SER A 48 9.15 -7.89 -11.69
C SER A 48 7.87 -7.59 -10.90
N THR A 49 6.75 -7.32 -11.57
CA THR A 49 5.45 -7.12 -10.92
C THR A 49 5.07 -8.32 -10.03
N PHE A 50 5.30 -9.56 -10.48
CA PHE A 50 4.98 -10.74 -9.66
C PHE A 50 5.86 -10.88 -8.40
N PRO A 51 7.21 -10.86 -8.49
CA PRO A 51 8.07 -10.80 -7.31
C PRO A 51 7.74 -9.64 -6.37
N LEU A 52 7.36 -8.48 -6.90
CA LEU A 52 6.96 -7.34 -6.08
C LEU A 52 5.66 -7.61 -5.32
N MET A 53 4.65 -8.22 -5.94
CA MET A 53 3.44 -8.63 -5.21
C MET A 53 3.77 -9.59 -4.07
N LEU A 54 4.62 -10.60 -4.32
CA LEU A 54 5.06 -11.55 -3.29
C LEU A 54 5.84 -10.85 -2.17
N TRP A 55 6.72 -9.91 -2.52
CA TRP A 55 7.44 -9.10 -1.54
C TRP A 55 6.49 -8.31 -0.64
N ARG A 56 5.50 -7.62 -1.23
CA ARG A 56 4.51 -6.86 -0.46
C ARG A 56 3.70 -7.77 0.49
N MET A 57 3.30 -8.96 0.02
CA MET A 57 2.62 -9.94 0.86
C MET A 57 3.50 -10.41 2.02
N LEU A 58 4.74 -10.79 1.76
CA LEU A 58 5.70 -11.23 2.77
C LEU A 58 5.98 -10.12 3.78
N HIS A 59 6.23 -8.91 3.30
CA HIS A 59 6.50 -7.74 4.11
C HIS A 59 5.33 -7.44 5.07
N SER A 60 4.09 -7.41 4.57
CA SER A 60 2.91 -7.26 5.43
C SER A 60 2.76 -8.39 6.43
N GLN A 61 3.01 -9.64 6.04
CA GLN A 61 2.93 -10.78 6.97
C GLN A 61 3.96 -10.74 8.10
N ILE A 62 5.18 -10.26 7.83
CA ILE A 62 6.19 -10.02 8.86
C ILE A 62 5.68 -8.97 9.85
N TRP A 63 5.12 -7.87 9.35
CA TRP A 63 4.57 -6.81 10.19
C TRP A 63 3.38 -7.26 11.03
N ILE A 64 2.42 -7.98 10.43
CA ILE A 64 1.28 -8.58 11.14
C ILE A 64 1.78 -9.48 12.28
N SER A 65 2.72 -10.39 11.97
CA SER A 65 3.27 -11.32 12.95
C SER A 65 3.95 -10.59 14.10
N PHE A 66 4.76 -9.57 13.78
CA PHE A 66 5.45 -8.77 14.77
C PHE A 66 4.48 -7.96 15.64
N SER A 67 3.49 -7.31 15.01
CA SER A 67 2.48 -6.52 15.70
C SER A 67 1.65 -7.37 16.64
N ARG A 68 1.14 -8.52 16.18
CA ARG A 68 0.36 -9.44 17.04
C ARG A 68 1.17 -9.99 18.21
N TYR A 69 2.45 -10.31 17.99
CA TYR A 69 3.35 -10.71 19.08
C TYR A 69 3.49 -9.59 20.13
N ARG A 70 3.70 -8.34 19.68
CA ARG A 70 3.83 -7.17 20.55
C ARG A 70 2.52 -6.85 21.28
N THR A 71 1.37 -6.93 20.61
CA THR A 71 0.06 -6.76 21.27
C THR A 71 -0.18 -7.81 22.36
N ALA A 72 0.27 -9.05 22.16
CA ALA A 72 0.07 -10.12 23.12
C ALA A 72 1.02 -10.11 24.33
N LYS A 73 2.24 -9.57 24.18
CA LYS A 73 3.32 -9.70 25.20
C LYS A 73 4.08 -8.41 25.51
N GLY A 74 3.83 -7.35 24.75
CA GLY A 74 4.62 -6.13 24.77
C GLY A 74 4.15 -5.12 25.81
N ASN A 75 5.07 -4.25 26.19
CA ASN A 75 4.78 -3.00 26.90
C ASN A 75 4.71 -1.85 25.87
N ASN A 76 4.14 -0.70 26.26
CA ASN A 76 3.94 0.49 25.40
C ASN A 76 2.92 0.27 24.28
N LEU A 77 1.80 -0.38 24.61
CA LEU A 77 0.65 -0.48 23.73
C LEU A 77 -0.03 0.90 23.60
N ILE A 78 -0.56 1.18 22.42
CA ILE A 78 -1.38 2.39 22.18
C ILE A 78 -2.76 2.17 22.78
N VAL A 79 -3.37 1.04 22.44
CA VAL A 79 -4.64 0.57 22.99
C VAL A 79 -4.38 -0.69 23.80
N ASP A 80 -4.62 -0.63 25.11
CA ASP A 80 -4.49 -1.76 26.03
C ASP A 80 -5.72 -2.69 25.95
N ARG A 81 -5.85 -3.37 24.79
CA ARG A 81 -6.91 -4.33 24.48
C ARG A 81 -6.39 -5.45 23.59
N SER A 82 -7.00 -6.63 23.69
CA SER A 82 -6.76 -7.75 22.79
C SER A 82 -7.46 -7.56 21.44
N LEU A 83 -6.87 -8.11 20.37
CA LEU A 83 -7.56 -8.24 19.07
C LEU A 83 -8.76 -9.19 19.18
N GLU A 84 -9.91 -8.72 18.72
CA GLU A 84 -11.15 -9.51 18.67
C GLU A 84 -11.21 -10.35 17.38
N PHE A 85 -11.78 -11.55 17.46
CA PHE A 85 -11.93 -12.44 16.30
C PHE A 85 -12.74 -11.78 15.17
N GLU A 86 -13.78 -11.02 15.51
CA GLU A 86 -14.57 -10.30 14.51
C GLU A 86 -13.74 -9.27 13.74
N GLN A 87 -12.77 -8.61 14.37
CA GLN A 87 -11.86 -7.71 13.67
C GLN A 87 -10.94 -8.52 12.73
N VAL A 88 -10.35 -9.62 13.22
CA VAL A 88 -9.51 -10.50 12.39
C VAL A 88 -10.24 -10.97 11.13
N ASP A 89 -11.53 -11.33 11.25
CA ASP A 89 -12.35 -11.74 10.12
C ASP A 89 -12.64 -10.59 9.15
N ARG A 90 -12.90 -9.38 9.66
CA ARG A 90 -13.11 -8.17 8.83
C ARG A 90 -11.86 -7.80 8.03
N GLU A 91 -10.67 -8.01 8.58
CA GLU A 91 -9.40 -7.59 7.98
C GLU A 91 -8.75 -8.69 7.12
N ARG A 92 -9.41 -9.84 6.98
CA ARG A 92 -8.88 -11.03 6.29
C ARG A 92 -8.51 -10.79 4.82
N THR A 93 -9.13 -9.83 4.15
CA THR A 93 -8.95 -9.55 2.72
C THR A 93 -7.96 -8.42 2.42
N TRP A 94 -7.10 -8.07 3.37
CA TRP A 94 -6.07 -7.02 3.27
C TRP A 94 -5.17 -7.09 2.02
N ASP A 95 -5.03 -8.27 1.42
CA ASP A 95 -4.22 -8.53 0.24
C ASP A 95 -4.91 -8.17 -1.08
N ASP A 96 -6.20 -7.82 -1.07
CA ASP A 96 -6.94 -7.38 -2.27
C ASP A 96 -6.28 -6.17 -2.95
N GLN A 97 -5.78 -5.23 -2.15
CA GLN A 97 -5.04 -4.07 -2.67
C GLN A 97 -3.76 -4.46 -3.41
N ILE A 98 -3.09 -5.54 -3.01
CA ILE A 98 -1.87 -6.02 -3.67
C ILE A 98 -2.24 -6.58 -5.04
N LEU A 99 -3.33 -7.35 -5.12
CA LEU A 99 -3.84 -7.86 -6.39
C LEU A 99 -4.24 -6.71 -7.32
N PHE A 100 -4.95 -5.71 -6.78
CA PHE A 100 -5.34 -4.52 -7.53
C PHE A 100 -4.14 -3.76 -8.12
N HIS A 101 -3.15 -3.45 -7.28
CA HIS A 101 -1.90 -2.82 -7.73
C HIS A 101 -1.16 -3.68 -8.77
N GLY A 102 -1.14 -5.00 -8.60
CA GLY A 102 -0.53 -5.92 -9.56
C GLY A 102 -1.20 -5.89 -10.93
N ILE A 103 -2.53 -6.00 -10.96
CA ILE A 103 -3.33 -5.90 -12.20
C ILE A 103 -3.05 -4.57 -12.90
N LEU A 104 -3.11 -3.46 -12.17
CA LEU A 104 -2.84 -2.14 -12.73
C LEU A 104 -1.40 -2.02 -13.23
N SER A 105 -0.42 -2.56 -12.51
CA SER A 105 0.99 -2.53 -12.96
C SER A 105 1.16 -3.30 -14.28
N TYR A 106 0.53 -4.48 -14.41
CA TYR A 106 0.52 -5.23 -15.66
C TYR A 106 -0.14 -4.46 -16.81
N MET A 107 -1.31 -3.88 -16.57
CA MET A 107 -2.05 -3.09 -17.57
C MET A 107 -1.28 -1.83 -18.00
N LEU A 108 -0.74 -1.08 -17.04
CA LEU A 108 0.00 0.14 -17.30
C LEU A 108 1.29 -0.12 -18.06
N THR A 109 1.95 -1.26 -17.84
CA THR A 109 3.14 -1.63 -18.62
C THR A 109 2.81 -1.80 -20.10
N TRP A 110 1.58 -2.22 -20.44
CA TRP A 110 1.16 -2.37 -21.83
C TRP A 110 0.79 -1.04 -22.50
N THR A 111 0.44 -0.03 -21.71
CA THR A 111 -0.04 1.27 -22.23
C THR A 111 1.00 2.39 -22.13
N ILE A 112 1.98 2.28 -21.23
CA ILE A 112 3.00 3.31 -20.98
C ILE A 112 4.37 2.80 -21.40
N GLU A 113 4.89 3.34 -22.50
CA GLU A 113 6.22 2.98 -23.05
C GLU A 113 7.36 3.16 -22.02
N GLY A 114 7.26 4.19 -21.17
CA GLY A 114 8.24 4.44 -20.10
C GLY A 114 8.34 3.32 -19.06
N LEU A 115 7.32 2.46 -18.93
CA LEU A 115 7.36 1.28 -18.06
C LEU A 115 7.91 0.04 -18.76
N GLN A 116 7.84 -0.03 -20.09
CA GLN A 116 8.41 -1.13 -20.89
C GLN A 116 9.93 -1.03 -21.02
N SER A 117 10.50 0.17 -20.95
CA SER A 117 11.95 0.36 -21.15
C SER A 117 12.67 0.82 -19.90
N MET A 118 12.05 0.59 -18.73
CA MET A 118 12.55 1.09 -17.46
C MET A 118 13.85 0.36 -17.06
N PRO A 119 14.96 1.08 -16.79
CA PRO A 119 16.20 0.45 -16.36
C PRO A 119 16.07 -0.13 -14.95
N PHE A 120 16.94 -1.08 -14.63
CA PHE A 120 17.01 -1.66 -13.28
C PHE A 120 17.31 -0.59 -12.22
N TRP A 121 18.28 0.31 -12.48
CA TRP A 121 18.76 1.29 -11.52
C TRP A 121 19.05 2.66 -12.17
N ARG A 122 18.73 3.72 -11.42
CA ARG A 122 19.20 5.11 -11.57
C ARG A 122 18.75 5.91 -10.35
N ALA A 123 19.52 6.93 -9.98
CA ALA A 123 19.37 7.65 -8.71
C ALA A 123 18.60 8.96 -8.82
N ASP A 124 18.58 9.60 -9.98
CA ASP A 124 17.95 10.90 -10.21
C ASP A 124 16.43 10.86 -10.02
N GLY A 125 15.77 9.77 -10.42
CA GLY A 125 14.35 9.54 -10.17
C GLY A 125 14.00 9.43 -8.68
N MET A 126 14.91 8.93 -7.84
CA MET A 126 14.64 8.74 -6.40
C MET A 126 14.45 10.07 -5.68
N VAL A 127 15.26 11.08 -6.00
CA VAL A 127 15.13 12.42 -5.41
C VAL A 127 13.80 13.04 -5.81
N LEU A 128 13.41 12.92 -7.08
CA LEU A 128 12.15 13.47 -7.55
C LEU A 128 10.94 12.75 -6.94
N VAL A 129 10.95 11.41 -6.87
CA VAL A 129 9.88 10.65 -6.17
C VAL A 129 9.77 11.08 -4.71
N PHE A 130 10.90 11.21 -4.01
CA PHE A 130 10.91 11.66 -2.62
C PHE A 130 10.27 13.04 -2.46
N LEU A 131 10.68 14.03 -3.25
CA LEU A 131 10.15 15.39 -3.21
C LEU A 131 8.66 15.45 -3.57
N LEU A 132 8.24 14.68 -4.58
CA LEU A 132 6.83 14.57 -4.96
C LEU A 132 6.00 13.92 -3.85
N HIS A 133 6.56 12.93 -3.16
CA HIS A 133 5.90 12.27 -2.06
C HIS A 133 5.69 13.23 -0.88
N VAL A 134 6.77 13.73 -0.27
CA VAL A 134 6.70 14.57 0.95
C VAL A 134 6.06 15.94 0.72
N GLY A 135 5.90 16.37 -0.54
CA GLY A 135 5.23 17.60 -0.91
C GLY A 135 3.80 17.36 -1.43
N PRO A 136 3.60 17.33 -2.76
CA PRO A 136 2.27 17.21 -3.36
C PRO A 136 1.43 16.02 -2.88
N VAL A 137 2.01 14.82 -2.80
CA VAL A 137 1.24 13.60 -2.46
C VAL A 137 0.75 13.66 -1.02
N GLU A 138 1.62 13.96 -0.05
CA GLU A 138 1.24 14.10 1.36
C GLU A 138 0.23 15.24 1.57
N PHE A 139 0.40 16.37 0.87
CA PHE A 139 -0.57 17.48 0.93
C PHE A 139 -1.96 17.05 0.45
N LEU A 140 -2.04 16.37 -0.71
CA LEU A 140 -3.30 15.88 -1.24
C LEU A 140 -3.91 14.79 -0.34
N TYR A 141 -3.06 13.90 0.19
CA TYR A 141 -3.47 12.83 1.10
C TYR A 141 -4.13 13.41 2.34
N TYR A 142 -3.52 14.40 2.98
CA TYR A 142 -4.08 15.06 4.16
C TYR A 142 -5.49 15.60 3.92
N TRP A 143 -5.69 16.34 2.83
CA TRP A 143 -7.00 16.94 2.52
C TRP A 143 -8.03 15.89 2.11
N PHE A 144 -7.63 14.87 1.35
CA PHE A 144 -8.51 13.76 0.98
C PHE A 144 -8.95 12.97 2.21
N HIS A 145 -8.01 12.59 3.08
CA HIS A 145 -8.30 11.87 4.31
C HIS A 145 -9.19 12.70 5.24
N ARG A 146 -8.92 14.00 5.39
CA ARG A 146 -9.78 14.92 6.12
C ARG A 146 -11.20 14.98 5.54
N ALA A 147 -11.35 14.95 4.21
CA ALA A 147 -12.66 14.91 3.56
C ALA A 147 -13.39 13.59 3.83
N LEU A 148 -12.68 12.46 3.87
CA LEU A 148 -13.24 11.15 4.22
C LEU A 148 -13.84 11.11 5.63
N HIS A 149 -13.37 11.97 6.54
CA HIS A 149 -13.95 12.15 7.88
C HIS A 149 -15.21 13.02 7.92
N HIS A 150 -15.61 13.64 6.80
CA HIS A 150 -16.89 14.31 6.72
C HIS A 150 -18.04 13.28 6.70
N HIS A 151 -19.09 13.50 7.50
CA HIS A 151 -20.14 12.51 7.82
C HIS A 151 -20.64 11.67 6.61
N PHE A 152 -20.85 12.31 5.46
CA PHE A 152 -21.31 11.64 4.25
C PHE A 152 -20.32 10.60 3.70
N LEU A 153 -19.04 10.97 3.59
CA LEU A 153 -17.98 10.09 3.11
C LEU A 153 -17.56 9.10 4.19
N TYR A 154 -17.55 9.53 5.45
CA TYR A 154 -17.21 8.68 6.57
C TYR A 154 -18.14 7.47 6.62
N SER A 155 -19.46 7.69 6.64
CA SER A 155 -20.41 6.58 6.79
C SER A 155 -20.39 5.60 5.61
N ARG A 156 -19.96 6.04 4.42
CA ARG A 156 -19.96 5.29 3.16
C ARG A 156 -18.67 4.58 2.85
N TYR A 157 -17.55 5.21 3.16
CA TYR A 157 -16.23 4.79 2.69
C TYR A 157 -15.29 4.55 3.86
N HIS A 158 -15.17 5.49 4.79
CA HIS A 158 -14.09 5.45 5.78
C HIS A 158 -14.45 4.74 7.11
N SER A 159 -15.73 4.59 7.45
CA SER A 159 -16.14 4.04 8.75
C SER A 159 -15.76 2.57 8.95
N HIS A 160 -15.56 1.82 7.85
CA HIS A 160 -15.16 0.42 7.94
C HIS A 160 -13.76 0.28 8.54
N HIS A 161 -12.83 1.11 8.10
CA HIS A 161 -11.48 1.18 8.62
C HIS A 161 -11.47 1.53 10.11
N HIS A 162 -12.27 2.53 10.52
CA HIS A 162 -12.41 2.94 11.93
C HIS A 162 -13.15 1.93 12.82
N SER A 163 -13.70 0.85 12.26
CA SER A 163 -14.25 -0.25 13.06
C SER A 163 -13.18 -1.17 13.66
N SER A 164 -11.91 -0.99 13.27
CA SER A 164 -10.76 -1.68 13.83
C SER A 164 -10.17 -0.85 14.96
N ILE A 165 -10.51 -1.22 16.21
CA ILE A 165 -10.12 -0.46 17.40
C ILE A 165 -8.70 -0.77 17.84
N VAL A 166 -8.31 -2.04 17.77
CA VAL A 166 -6.93 -2.47 18.04
C VAL A 166 -6.24 -2.56 16.69
N THR A 167 -5.71 -1.43 16.20
CA THR A 167 -5.14 -1.38 14.86
C THR A 167 -4.00 -2.39 14.72
N GLU A 168 -3.96 -3.06 13.59
CA GLU A 168 -2.80 -3.84 13.17
C GLU A 168 -2.31 -3.35 11.80
N PRO A 169 -1.09 -3.72 11.37
CA PRO A 169 -0.50 -3.19 10.14
C PRO A 169 -1.44 -3.22 8.93
N ILE A 170 -2.24 -4.28 8.81
CA ILE A 170 -3.22 -4.44 7.72
C ILE A 170 -4.44 -3.56 7.84
N THR A 171 -4.80 -3.05 9.03
CA THR A 171 -5.87 -2.07 9.21
C THR A 171 -5.68 -0.88 8.28
N SER A 172 -4.43 -0.49 8.01
CA SER A 172 -4.06 0.59 7.08
C SER A 172 -4.61 0.44 5.66
N VAL A 173 -4.96 -0.78 5.25
CA VAL A 173 -5.46 -1.13 3.91
C VAL A 173 -6.84 -1.78 3.93
N ILE A 174 -7.59 -1.65 5.02
CA ILE A 174 -8.98 -2.14 5.08
C ILE A 174 -9.93 -1.00 4.77
N HIS A 175 -10.10 -0.74 3.48
CA HIS A 175 -11.00 0.28 2.96
C HIS A 175 -11.85 -0.28 1.82
N PRO A 176 -13.05 0.28 1.59
CA PRO A 176 -13.86 -0.05 0.42
C PRO A 176 -13.10 0.16 -0.89
N PHE A 177 -13.54 -0.54 -1.95
CA PHE A 177 -12.85 -0.54 -3.23
C PHE A 177 -12.70 0.88 -3.83
N ALA A 178 -13.73 1.72 -3.75
CA ALA A 178 -13.65 3.11 -4.20
C ALA A 178 -12.55 3.94 -3.50
N GLU A 179 -12.38 3.74 -2.20
CA GLU A 179 -11.34 4.42 -1.42
C GLU A 179 -9.94 3.94 -1.83
N HIS A 180 -9.78 2.64 -2.13
CA HIS A 180 -8.55 2.10 -2.70
C HIS A 180 -8.21 2.65 -4.09
N ILE A 181 -9.21 2.86 -4.96
CA ILE A 181 -9.00 3.51 -6.26
C ILE A 181 -8.46 4.93 -6.04
N ALA A 182 -9.05 5.68 -5.11
CA ALA A 182 -8.64 7.05 -4.82
C ALA A 182 -7.20 7.10 -4.26
N TYR A 183 -6.87 6.25 -3.29
CA TYR A 183 -5.50 6.16 -2.76
C TYR A 183 -4.50 5.72 -3.84
N PHE A 184 -4.85 4.71 -4.67
CA PHE A 184 -3.99 4.30 -5.78
C PHE A 184 -3.67 5.47 -6.70
N LEU A 185 -4.70 6.20 -7.16
CA LEU A 185 -4.52 7.35 -8.05
C LEU A 185 -3.62 8.40 -7.39
N LEU A 186 -3.88 8.72 -6.12
CA LEU A 186 -3.13 9.71 -5.36
C LEU A 186 -1.64 9.32 -5.23
N PHE A 187 -1.33 8.11 -4.77
CA PHE A 187 0.06 7.67 -4.61
C PHE A 187 0.77 7.41 -5.94
N SER A 188 0.02 7.10 -7.00
CA SER A 188 0.57 6.93 -8.35
C SER A 188 1.13 8.22 -8.95
N ILE A 189 0.72 9.40 -8.47
CA ILE A 189 1.21 10.70 -8.96
C ILE A 189 2.74 10.75 -8.95
N ALA A 190 3.39 10.31 -7.87
CA ALA A 190 4.84 10.33 -7.76
C ALA A 190 5.50 9.42 -8.80
N LEU A 191 5.04 8.17 -8.91
CA LEU A 191 5.61 7.17 -9.84
C LEU A 191 5.35 7.52 -11.31
N LEU A 192 4.14 7.97 -11.65
CA LEU A 192 3.79 8.37 -13.00
C LEU A 192 4.55 9.61 -13.43
N THR A 193 4.74 10.59 -12.54
CA THR A 193 5.53 11.79 -12.85
C THR A 193 6.97 11.43 -13.21
N VAL A 194 7.64 10.59 -12.41
CA VAL A 194 9.02 10.17 -12.74
C VAL A 194 9.07 9.25 -13.95
N THR A 195 8.01 8.48 -14.23
CA THR A 195 7.90 7.66 -15.44
C THR A 195 7.81 8.55 -16.68
N PHE A 196 6.93 9.55 -16.68
CA PHE A 196 6.76 10.47 -17.81
C PHE A 196 7.94 11.45 -17.97
N ALA A 197 8.67 11.75 -16.90
CA ALA A 197 9.93 12.47 -16.97
C ALA A 197 11.08 11.61 -17.53
N GLY A 198 10.86 10.31 -17.78
CA GLY A 198 11.90 9.39 -18.22
C GLY A 198 12.98 9.16 -17.16
N MET A 199 12.61 9.29 -15.87
CA MET A 199 13.51 9.21 -14.71
C MET A 199 13.28 7.96 -13.85
N ASN A 200 12.25 7.17 -14.12
CA ASN A 200 11.90 6.01 -13.31
C ASN A 200 12.89 4.84 -13.47
N SER A 201 12.96 3.99 -12.45
CA SER A 201 13.72 2.74 -12.44
C SER A 201 13.02 1.67 -11.60
N LEU A 202 13.34 0.40 -11.87
CA LEU A 202 12.79 -0.70 -11.08
C LEU A 202 13.14 -0.54 -9.60
N ALA A 203 14.37 -0.12 -9.29
CA ALA A 203 14.79 0.19 -7.93
C ALA A 203 13.99 1.33 -7.30
N THR A 204 13.73 2.43 -8.04
CA THR A 204 12.93 3.56 -7.54
C THR A 204 11.49 3.12 -7.24
N THR A 205 10.87 2.40 -8.16
CA THR A 205 9.50 1.90 -7.99
C THR A 205 9.41 0.93 -6.81
N THR A 206 10.33 -0.03 -6.73
CA THR A 206 10.41 -1.00 -5.63
C THR A 206 10.61 -0.32 -4.28
N ALA A 207 11.55 0.62 -4.19
CA ALA A 207 11.85 1.35 -2.96
C ALA A 207 10.66 2.20 -2.51
N TYR A 208 10.00 2.89 -3.44
CA TYR A 208 8.84 3.71 -3.12
C TYR A 208 7.65 2.88 -2.63
N LEU A 209 7.29 1.79 -3.32
CA LEU A 209 6.22 0.90 -2.89
C LEU A 209 6.53 0.27 -1.52
N THR A 210 7.77 -0.17 -1.31
CA THR A 210 8.21 -0.71 -0.02
C THR A 210 8.13 0.32 1.09
N TYR A 211 8.53 1.57 0.80
CA TYR A 211 8.43 2.67 1.75
C TYR A 211 6.97 2.96 2.14
N ILE A 212 6.05 3.05 1.18
CA ILE A 212 4.63 3.27 1.45
C ILE A 212 4.06 2.14 2.33
N ASP A 213 4.32 0.88 1.96
CA ASP A 213 3.86 -0.27 2.76
C ASP A 213 4.47 -0.25 4.17
N PHE A 214 5.76 0.09 4.29
CA PHE A 214 6.45 0.19 5.57
C PHE A 214 5.86 1.28 6.46
N MET A 215 5.63 2.48 5.93
CA MET A 215 5.08 3.59 6.70
C MET A 215 3.64 3.30 7.15
N ASN A 216 2.82 2.73 6.27
CA ASN A 216 1.45 2.34 6.59
C ASN A 216 1.40 1.23 7.65
N ASN A 217 2.21 0.18 7.47
CA ASN A 217 2.28 -0.94 8.40
C ASN A 217 2.83 -0.51 9.77
N MET A 218 3.88 0.32 9.78
CA MET A 218 4.44 0.85 11.00
C MET A 218 3.37 1.65 11.72
N GLY A 219 2.80 2.68 11.11
CA GLY A 219 1.92 3.59 11.85
C GLY A 219 0.52 3.06 12.16
N HIS A 220 0.19 1.82 11.77
CA HIS A 220 -1.02 1.13 12.23
C HIS A 220 -0.72 -0.03 13.19
N CYS A 221 0.53 -0.23 13.61
CA CYS A 221 0.80 -1.21 14.65
C CYS A 221 0.33 -0.69 16.03
N ASN A 222 -0.11 -1.58 16.93
CA ASN A 222 -0.67 -1.17 18.23
C ASN A 222 0.39 -0.88 19.31
N PHE A 223 1.58 -0.40 18.96
CA PHE A 223 2.64 -0.13 19.94
C PHE A 223 3.56 1.01 19.51
N GLU A 224 4.11 1.75 20.48
CA GLU A 224 5.08 2.81 20.19
C GLU A 224 6.37 2.21 19.63
N VAL A 225 6.70 2.52 18.37
CA VAL A 225 7.95 2.11 17.70
C VAL A 225 9.09 3.09 18.01
N VAL A 226 8.77 4.38 18.03
CA VAL A 226 9.75 5.46 18.08
C VAL A 226 9.77 6.07 19.48
N PRO A 227 10.91 6.08 20.17
CA PRO A 227 10.97 6.60 21.52
C PRO A 227 10.86 8.13 21.55
N LYS A 228 10.22 8.68 22.59
CA LYS A 228 9.96 10.13 22.75
C LYS A 228 11.22 11.01 22.67
N TRP A 229 12.37 10.50 23.09
CA TRP A 229 13.63 11.24 23.02
C TRP A 229 14.06 11.55 21.58
N ALA A 230 13.67 10.73 20.58
CA ALA A 230 14.01 10.97 19.18
C ALA A 230 13.39 12.29 18.68
N PHE A 231 12.14 12.57 19.08
CA PHE A 231 11.47 13.83 18.78
C PHE A 231 12.02 15.03 19.57
N THR A 232 12.73 14.77 20.66
CA THR A 232 13.41 15.83 21.43
C THR A 232 14.74 16.20 20.80
N ILE A 233 15.52 15.20 20.35
CA ILE A 233 16.82 15.41 19.70
C ILE A 233 16.64 15.99 18.29
N PHE A 234 15.63 15.53 17.55
CA PHE A 234 15.34 16.00 16.20
C PHE A 234 13.85 16.32 16.02
N PRO A 235 13.40 17.52 16.48
CA PRO A 235 11.99 17.91 16.37
C PRO A 235 11.37 17.84 14.97
N PRO A 236 12.10 18.09 13.86
CA PRO A 236 11.55 17.93 12.51
C PRO A 236 11.11 16.49 12.18
N LEU A 237 11.56 15.48 12.92
CA LEU A 237 11.19 14.07 12.70
C LEU A 237 9.68 13.85 12.64
N LYS A 238 8.90 14.60 13.43
CA LYS A 238 7.43 14.51 13.46
C LYS A 238 6.73 14.85 12.14
N TYR A 239 7.43 15.54 11.24
CA TYR A 239 6.93 15.89 9.90
C TYR A 239 7.45 14.95 8.81
N LEU A 240 8.45 14.12 9.12
CA LEU A 240 9.07 13.20 8.17
C LEU A 240 8.66 11.75 8.39
N MET A 241 8.10 11.44 9.56
CA MET A 241 7.76 10.09 9.95
C MET A 241 6.39 10.06 10.63
N TYR A 242 5.48 9.32 10.00
CA TYR A 242 4.24 8.88 10.63
C TYR A 242 4.56 7.81 11.68
N THR A 243 4.03 7.98 12.90
CA THR A 243 4.19 7.02 13.99
C THR A 243 2.83 6.51 14.44
N PRO A 244 2.78 5.29 15.01
CA PRO A 244 1.58 4.81 15.65
C PRO A 244 1.04 5.81 16.67
N SER A 245 -0.26 6.06 16.64
CA SER A 245 -0.96 7.03 17.51
C SER A 245 -2.33 6.54 17.93
#